data_AF-A0A6A6EF07-F1
#
_entry.id   AF-A0A6A6EF07-F1
#
_cell.length_a   1.000
_cell.length_b   1.000
_cell.length_c   1.000
_cell.angle_alpha   90.00
_cell.angle_beta   90.00
_cell.angle_gamma   90.00
#
_symmetry.space_group_name_H-M   'P 1'
#
loop_
_entity.id
_entity.type
_entity.pdbx_description
1 polymer ?
#
loop_
_entity_poly.entity_id
_entity_poly.type
_entity_poly.pdbx_seq_one_letter_code
_entity_poly.pdbx_strand_id
1 'polypeptide(L)'
;MPADDNFDCLQKSDATLIQLCKVSPVISGSLYGNRVVKLSDTVVVKYGIGVRKQEADNQYYAYQHVERSILRVPKIFRFFKDTSQGSTVGYIIMEFIMGTGFDSIVTMFRDLTEASFGTPLNDLLCCGATWKQ
;
A
#
# COMPACT_ATOMS: atom_id res chain seq x y z
N MET A 1 18.75 5.28 -21.12
CA MET A 1 18.31 5.90 -19.86
C MET A 1 16.80 5.90 -19.89
N PRO A 2 16.10 5.18 -19.00
CA PRO A 2 14.64 5.18 -19.03
C PRO A 2 14.18 6.57 -18.61
N ALA A 3 13.35 7.18 -19.45
CA ALA A 3 12.83 8.53 -19.25
C ALA A 3 12.01 8.62 -17.95
N ASP A 4 12.02 9.82 -17.36
CA ASP A 4 11.42 10.23 -16.08
C ASP A 4 9.89 10.06 -15.99
N ASP A 5 9.40 8.82 -16.08
CA ASP A 5 7.99 8.45 -15.80
C ASP A 5 7.52 8.93 -14.41
N ASN A 6 8.46 8.98 -13.46
CA ASN A 6 8.27 9.43 -12.10
C ASN A 6 7.93 10.93 -12.02
N PHE A 7 8.63 11.78 -12.79
CA PHE A 7 8.41 13.22 -12.75
C PHE A 7 7.10 13.59 -13.45
N ASP A 8 6.70 12.85 -14.49
CA ASP A 8 5.43 13.06 -15.17
C ASP A 8 4.23 12.79 -14.26
N CYS A 9 4.25 11.72 -13.45
CA CYS A 9 3.14 11.42 -12.53
C CYS A 9 2.92 12.50 -11.47
N LEU A 10 4.00 13.05 -10.92
CA LEU A 10 3.95 13.95 -9.76
C LEU A 10 3.51 15.38 -10.11
N GLN A 11 3.68 15.81 -11.36
CA GLN A 11 3.28 17.14 -11.83
C GLN A 11 1.82 17.21 -12.28
N LYS A 12 1.11 16.08 -12.32
CA LYS A 12 -0.30 16.03 -12.74
C LYS A 12 -1.22 16.73 -11.74
N SER A 13 -2.29 17.32 -12.27
CA SER A 13 -3.35 17.93 -11.46
C SER A 13 -4.06 16.87 -10.61
N ASP A 14 -4.72 17.30 -9.53
CA ASP A 14 -5.51 16.41 -8.67
C ASP A 14 -6.61 15.71 -9.45
N ALA A 15 -7.29 16.44 -10.34
CA ALA A 15 -8.32 15.87 -11.21
C ALA A 15 -7.75 14.75 -12.10
N THR A 16 -6.58 14.97 -12.69
CA THR A 16 -5.90 13.96 -13.51
C THR A 16 -5.49 12.74 -12.69
N LEU A 17 -4.92 12.94 -11.51
CA LEU A 17 -4.50 11.87 -10.60
C LEU A 17 -5.69 11.04 -10.12
N ILE A 18 -6.82 11.68 -9.82
CA ILE A 18 -8.07 10.99 -9.46
C ILE A 18 -8.52 10.08 -10.60
N GLN A 19 -8.49 10.54 -11.85
CA GLN A 19 -8.88 9.69 -12.99
C GLN A 19 -7.90 8.54 -13.21
N LEU A 20 -6.59 8.79 -13.09
CA LEU A 20 -5.59 7.73 -13.16
C LEU A 20 -5.84 6.65 -12.09
N CYS A 21 -6.13 7.04 -10.86
CA CYS A 21 -6.40 6.08 -9.78
C CYS A 21 -7.57 5.13 -10.08
N LYS A 22 -8.54 5.54 -10.90
CA LYS A 22 -9.71 4.70 -11.26
C LYS A 22 -9.36 3.61 -12.27
N VAL A 23 -8.38 3.85 -13.13
CA VAL A 23 -8.00 2.93 -14.22
C VAL A 23 -6.71 2.17 -13.93
N SER A 24 -5.96 2.58 -12.92
CA SER A 24 -4.72 1.94 -12.51
C SER A 24 -4.93 0.59 -11.81
N PRO A 25 -3.99 -0.36 -11.94
CA PRO A 25 -4.03 -1.63 -11.23
C PRO A 25 -4.07 -1.44 -9.72
N VAL A 26 -5.02 -2.10 -9.06
CA VAL A 26 -5.09 -2.17 -7.59
C VAL A 26 -4.08 -3.22 -7.13
N ILE A 27 -3.17 -2.82 -6.24
CA ILE A 27 -2.13 -3.70 -5.67
C ILE A 27 -2.44 -4.10 -4.22
N SER A 28 -3.31 -3.36 -3.53
CA SER A 28 -3.76 -3.67 -2.18
C SER A 28 -5.05 -2.92 -1.83
N GLY A 29 -5.79 -3.42 -0.84
CA GLY A 29 -7.03 -2.83 -0.35
C GLY A 29 -8.27 -3.63 -0.71
N SER A 30 -9.44 -3.03 -0.47
CA SER A 30 -10.74 -3.67 -0.72
C SER A 30 -11.65 -2.79 -1.58
N LEU A 31 -12.71 -3.38 -2.11
CA LEU A 31 -13.68 -2.68 -2.96
C LEU A 31 -14.31 -1.47 -2.27
N TYR A 32 -14.58 -1.59 -0.96
CA TYR A 32 -15.30 -0.61 -0.14
C TYR A 32 -14.41 0.13 0.87
N GLY A 33 -13.10 -0.14 0.87
CA GLY A 33 -12.14 0.45 1.79
C GLY A 33 -11.11 1.32 1.08
N ASN A 34 -10.03 1.61 1.79
CA ASN A 34 -8.87 2.27 1.21
C ASN A 34 -8.23 1.35 0.16
N ARG A 35 -7.78 1.93 -0.94
CA ARG A 35 -7.10 1.24 -2.04
C ARG A 35 -5.69 1.76 -2.19
N VAL A 36 -4.80 0.89 -2.65
CA VAL A 36 -3.47 1.25 -3.12
C VAL A 36 -3.39 0.85 -4.58
N VAL A 37 -3.10 1.82 -5.45
CA VAL A 37 -2.96 1.63 -6.90
C VAL A 37 -1.57 2.01 -7.36
N LYS A 38 -1.07 1.32 -8.40
CA LYS A 38 0.23 1.60 -9.01
C LYS A 38 0.07 2.53 -10.21
N LEU A 39 0.67 3.72 -10.16
CA LEU A 39 0.63 4.68 -11.26
C LEU A 39 1.82 4.51 -12.23
N SER A 40 2.99 4.15 -11.71
CA SER A 40 4.21 3.89 -12.47
C SER A 40 5.07 2.86 -11.74
N ASP A 41 6.25 2.54 -12.27
CA ASP A 41 7.21 1.64 -11.61
C ASP A 41 7.83 2.21 -10.32
N THR A 42 7.56 3.47 -10.02
CA THR A 42 8.14 4.19 -8.89
C THR A 42 7.09 4.91 -8.04
N VAL A 43 5.82 4.94 -8.46
CA VAL A 43 4.74 5.69 -7.78
C VAL A 43 3.52 4.82 -7.52
N VAL A 44 3.03 4.87 -6.29
CA VAL A 44 1.73 4.38 -5.87
C VAL A 44 0.90 5.48 -5.22
N VAL A 45 -0.42 5.28 -5.23
CA VAL A 45 -1.35 6.13 -4.50
C VAL A 45 -2.19 5.30 -3.56
N LYS A 46 -2.18 5.67 -2.28
CA LYS A 46 -3.20 5.23 -1.31
C LYS A 46 -4.34 6.24 -1.33
N TYR A 47 -5.56 5.78 -1.51
CA TYR A 47 -6.73 6.66 -1.46
C TYR A 47 -7.96 5.98 -0.87
N GLY A 48 -8.86 6.79 -0.33
CA GLY A 48 -10.12 6.31 0.22
C GLY A 48 -10.76 7.25 1.23
N ILE A 49 -11.97 6.90 1.65
CA ILE A 49 -12.68 7.63 2.71
C ILE A 49 -11.90 7.45 4.01
N GLY A 50 -11.56 8.57 4.65
CA GLY A 50 -10.85 8.56 5.92
C GLY A 50 -9.33 8.48 5.79
N VAL A 51 -8.74 8.46 4.59
CA VAL A 51 -7.30 8.70 4.43
C VAL A 51 -6.98 10.14 4.85
N ARG A 52 -6.13 10.30 5.87
CA ARG A 52 -5.87 11.61 6.50
C ARG A 52 -4.48 12.16 6.23
N LYS A 53 -4.33 13.49 6.36
CA LYS A 53 -3.02 14.16 6.33
C LYS A 53 -2.09 13.60 7.41
N GLN A 54 -2.63 13.28 8.59
CA GLN A 54 -1.88 12.68 9.68
C GLN A 54 -1.21 11.34 9.30
N GLU A 55 -1.80 10.55 8.40
CA GLU A 55 -1.14 9.34 7.90
C GLU A 55 0.10 9.68 7.07
N ALA A 56 -0.02 10.68 6.18
CA ALA A 56 1.11 11.16 5.38
C ALA A 56 2.21 11.78 6.27
N ASP A 57 1.83 12.57 7.27
CA ASP A 57 2.77 13.19 8.20
C ASP A 57 3.50 12.13 9.06
N ASN A 58 2.79 11.12 9.56
CA ASN A 58 3.38 10.01 10.31
C ASN A 58 4.32 9.18 9.44
N GLN A 59 3.95 8.90 8.18
CA GLN A 59 4.81 8.17 7.25
C GLN A 59 6.05 9.00 6.88
N TYR A 60 5.90 10.31 6.66
CA TYR A 60 7.02 11.22 6.43
C TYR A 60 7.97 11.23 7.63
N TYR A 61 7.43 11.30 8.85
CA TYR A 61 8.23 11.20 10.08
C TYR A 61 9.00 9.87 10.12
N ALA A 62 8.35 8.74 9.89
CA ALA A 62 9.00 7.42 9.87
C ALA A 62 10.11 7.34 8.80
N TYR A 63 9.89 7.89 7.60
CA TYR A 63 10.90 7.95 6.54
C TYR A 63 12.18 8.71 6.94
N GLN A 64 12.05 9.74 7.77
CA GLN A 64 13.19 10.55 8.24
C GLN A 64 13.94 9.90 9.41
N HIS A 65 13.26 9.14 10.26
CA HIS A 65 13.81 8.71 11.56
C HIS A 65 14.13 7.21 11.66
N VAL A 66 13.58 6.37 10.79
CA VAL A 66 13.89 4.94 10.77
C VAL A 66 15.25 4.68 10.12
N GLU A 67 16.03 3.80 10.72
CA GLU A 67 17.30 3.36 10.14
C GLU A 67 17.05 2.56 8.85
N ARG A 68 17.47 3.13 7.71
CA ARG A 68 17.14 2.60 6.38
C ARG A 68 17.77 1.24 6.07
N SER A 69 18.84 0.87 6.79
CA SER A 69 19.47 -0.45 6.73
C SER A 69 18.58 -1.57 7.27
N ILE A 70 17.69 -1.23 8.22
CA ILE A 70 16.80 -2.17 8.90
C ILE A 70 15.43 -2.19 8.22
N LEU A 71 14.85 -1.01 7.97
CA LEU A 71 13.52 -0.88 7.41
C LEU A 71 13.45 0.28 6.44
N ARG A 72 13.03 -0.02 5.21
CA ARG A 72 12.74 0.99 4.18
C ARG A 72 11.28 1.41 4.26
N VAL A 73 11.05 2.67 4.57
CA VAL A 73 9.73 3.31 4.52
C VAL A 73 9.58 4.02 3.16
N PRO A 74 8.43 3.95 2.47
CA PRO A 74 8.25 4.70 1.22
C PRO A 74 8.21 6.22 1.45
N LYS A 75 8.90 6.98 0.60
CA LYS A 75 8.85 8.45 0.62
C LYS A 75 7.47 8.97 0.23
N ILE A 76 6.94 9.94 1.01
CA ILE A 76 5.76 10.72 0.62
C ILE A 76 6.15 11.78 -0.40
N PHE A 77 5.40 11.86 -1.49
CA PHE A 77 5.53 12.93 -2.47
C PHE A 77 4.48 14.02 -2.29
N ARG A 78 3.22 13.64 -2.04
CA ARG A 78 2.11 14.60 -1.98
C ARG A 78 0.90 14.04 -1.23
N PHE A 79 0.16 14.93 -0.58
CA PHE A 79 -1.17 14.64 -0.03
C PHE A 79 -2.18 15.67 -0.55
N PHE A 80 -3.38 15.21 -0.90
CA PHE A 80 -4.52 16.08 -1.23
C PHE A 80 -5.85 15.41 -0.88
N LYS A 81 -6.94 16.18 -0.97
CA LYS A 81 -8.31 15.71 -0.71
C LYS A 81 -9.23 16.09 -1.86
N ASP A 82 -10.19 15.22 -2.15
CA ASP A 82 -11.33 15.49 -3.03
C ASP A 82 -12.62 15.48 -2.21
N THR A 83 -13.44 16.52 -2.38
CA THR A 83 -14.76 16.66 -1.74
C THR A 83 -15.90 16.74 -2.76
N SER A 84 -15.62 16.55 -4.05
CA SER A 84 -16.58 16.75 -5.14
C SER A 84 -17.76 15.76 -5.12
N GLN A 85 -17.60 14.60 -4.48
CA GLN A 85 -18.60 13.52 -4.46
C GLN A 85 -19.37 13.40 -3.14
N GLY A 86 -19.50 14.50 -2.40
CA GLY A 86 -20.28 14.56 -1.14
C GLY A 86 -19.62 13.88 0.07
N SER A 87 -18.55 13.12 -0.15
CA SER A 87 -17.65 12.58 0.89
C SER A 87 -16.23 13.07 0.65
N THR A 88 -15.45 13.21 1.73
CA THR A 88 -14.03 13.56 1.63
C THR A 88 -13.20 12.31 1.38
N VAL A 89 -12.55 12.24 0.22
CA VAL A 89 -11.57 11.20 -0.14
C VAL A 89 -10.17 11.78 -0.01
N GLY A 90 -9.30 11.12 0.76
CA GLY A 90 -7.89 11.50 0.85
C GLY A 90 -7.04 10.73 -0.14
N TYR A 91 -5.97 11.35 -0.62
CA TYR A 91 -5.00 10.77 -1.54
C TYR A 91 -3.58 11.00 -1.02
N ILE A 92 -2.80 9.93 -0.90
CA ILE A 92 -1.38 9.95 -0.53
C ILE A 92 -0.60 9.39 -1.71
N ILE A 93 0.20 10.23 -2.36
CA ILE A 93 1.12 9.82 -3.42
C ILE A 93 2.47 9.53 -2.77
N MET A 94 2.99 8.33 -3.02
CA MET A 94 4.20 7.84 -2.38
C MET A 94 5.01 6.92 -3.29
N GLU A 95 6.26 6.71 -2.91
CA GLU A 95 7.19 5.80 -3.57
C GLU A 95 6.64 4.38 -3.65
N PHE A 96 6.79 3.74 -4.80
CA PHE A 96 6.61 2.29 -4.93
C PHE A 96 7.92 1.59 -4.56
N ILE A 97 7.84 0.70 -3.57
CA ILE A 97 8.95 -0.20 -3.22
C ILE A 97 8.60 -1.57 -3.77
N MET A 98 9.40 -2.05 -4.73
CA MET A 98 9.28 -3.41 -5.23
C MET A 98 9.68 -4.40 -4.14
N GLY A 99 8.82 -5.39 -3.89
CA GLY A 99 9.07 -6.45 -2.93
C GLY A 99 7.91 -7.45 -2.90
N THR A 100 8.12 -8.54 -2.16
CA THR A 100 7.11 -9.58 -1.95
C THR A 100 6.37 -9.30 -0.66
N GLY A 101 5.04 -9.30 -0.70
CA GLY A 101 4.22 -9.17 0.50
C GLY A 101 4.42 -10.36 1.44
N PHE A 102 4.36 -10.11 2.75
CA PHE A 102 4.54 -11.17 3.75
C PHE A 102 3.51 -12.30 3.59
N ASP A 103 2.26 -11.98 3.27
CA ASP A 103 1.22 -13.00 3.04
C ASP A 103 1.59 -13.95 1.90
N SER A 104 2.18 -13.43 0.82
CA SER A 104 2.65 -14.26 -0.29
C SER A 104 3.79 -15.19 0.14
N ILE A 105 4.70 -14.69 0.98
CA ILE A 105 5.80 -15.48 1.54
C ILE A 105 5.24 -16.59 2.45
N VAL A 106 4.27 -16.27 3.32
CA VAL A 106 3.63 -17.24 4.21
C VAL A 106 2.92 -18.33 3.42
N THR A 107 2.16 -17.97 2.39
CA THR A 107 1.51 -18.94 1.52
C THR A 107 2.52 -19.83 0.82
N MET A 108 3.60 -19.27 0.25
CA MET A 108 4.66 -20.06 -0.38
C MET A 108 5.28 -21.07 0.60
N PHE A 109 5.58 -20.66 1.85
CA PHE A 109 6.11 -21.58 2.84
C PHE A 109 5.11 -22.66 3.25
N ARG A 110 3.82 -22.34 3.37
CA ARG A 110 2.77 -23.33 3.62
C ARG A 110 2.70 -24.37 2.50
N ASP A 111 2.62 -23.92 1.25
CA ASP A 111 2.54 -24.79 0.08
C ASP A 111 3.78 -25.70 -0.03
N LEU A 112 4.97 -25.17 0.26
CA LEU A 112 6.20 -25.95 0.30
C LEU A 112 6.18 -26.98 1.44
N THR A 113 5.68 -26.65 2.62
CA THR A 113 5.58 -27.61 3.73
C THR A 113 4.60 -28.74 3.43
N GLU A 114 3.46 -28.43 2.82
CA GLU A 114 2.45 -29.44 2.44
C GLU A 114 2.96 -30.36 1.32
N ALA A 115 3.67 -29.79 0.32
CA ALA A 115 4.30 -30.57 -0.74
C ALA A 115 5.46 -31.47 -0.23
N SER A 116 6.14 -31.07 0.84
CA SER A 116 7.31 -31.78 1.39
C SER A 116 6.96 -32.86 2.42
N PHE A 117 5.88 -32.68 3.20
CA PHE A 117 5.57 -33.52 4.35
C PHE A 117 4.24 -34.28 4.25
N GLY A 118 3.50 -34.14 3.14
CA GLY A 118 2.38 -35.01 2.79
C GLY A 118 1.26 -35.10 3.84
N THR A 119 1.17 -34.16 4.78
CA THR A 119 0.14 -34.15 5.82
C THR A 119 -0.39 -32.73 6.03
N PRO A 120 -1.71 -32.52 6.10
CA PRO A 120 -2.28 -31.23 6.39
C PRO A 120 -2.01 -30.85 7.85
N LEU A 121 -1.43 -29.67 8.07
CA LEU A 121 -1.24 -29.03 9.38
C LEU A 121 -2.57 -28.48 9.93
N ASN A 122 -3.66 -29.25 9.85
CA ASN A 122 -4.97 -28.81 10.36
C ASN A 122 -5.21 -29.14 11.84
N ASP A 123 -4.33 -29.89 12.51
CA ASP A 123 -4.58 -30.35 13.90
C ASP A 123 -3.78 -29.63 14.99
N LEU A 124 -2.97 -28.62 14.69
CA LEU A 124 -2.21 -27.87 15.71
C LEU A 124 -2.16 -26.37 15.40
N LEU A 125 -3.27 -25.67 15.65
CA LEU A 125 -3.32 -24.34 16.31
C LEU A 125 -4.76 -23.78 16.29
N CYS A 126 -5.69 -24.55 16.85
CA CYS A 126 -6.80 -23.97 17.59
C CYS A 126 -6.24 -23.37 18.89
N CYS A 127 -5.74 -22.14 18.84
CA CYS A 127 -5.61 -21.30 20.03
C CYS A 127 -6.13 -19.92 19.68
N GLY A 128 -7.41 -19.71 19.99
CA GLY A 128 -8.00 -18.39 20.03
C GLY A 128 -7.29 -17.54 21.08
N ALA A 129 -6.79 -16.39 20.67
CA ALA A 129 -6.55 -15.27 21.56
C ALA A 129 -7.61 -14.21 21.26
N THR A 130 -8.66 -14.20 22.09
CA THR A 130 -9.60 -13.11 22.20
C THR A 130 -8.86 -11.91 22.81
N TRP A 131 -8.80 -10.79 22.10
CA TRP A 131 -8.47 -9.51 22.72
C TRP A 131 -9.75 -8.96 23.35
N LYS A 132 -9.88 -9.10 24.66
CA LYS A 132 -10.74 -8.23 25.48
C LYS A 132 -9.85 -7.20 26.16
N GLN A 133 -10.29 -5.94 26.09
CA GLN A 133 -9.84 -4.89 27.01
C GLN A 133 -10.21 -5.26 28.44
#